data_AF-A0A6L4YJM3-F1
#
_entry.id   AF-A0A6L4YJM3-F1
#
_cell.length_a   1.000
_cell.length_b   1.000
_cell.length_c   1.000
_cell.angle_alpha   90.00
_cell.angle_beta   90.00
_cell.angle_gamma   90.00
#
_symmetry.space_group_name_H-M   'P 1'
#
loop_
_entity.id
_entity.type
_entity.pdbx_description
1 polymer ?
#
loop_
_entity_poly.entity_id
_entity_poly.type
_entity_poly.pdbx_seq_one_letter_code
_entity_poly.pdbx_strand_id
1 'polypeptide(L)'
;MTHPIAIAQAVRSACVAAALEGYERAQISGLCQEGAWEVAVDAIRMVDLKTVLQAMTENRPARCVHPVPQAPDPDSSTAAVPPPLNRDGF
;
A
#
# COMPACT_ATOMS: atom_id res chain seq x y z
N MET A 1 -9.80 -16.93 -10.20
CA MET A 1 -8.85 -17.26 -11.29
C MET A 1 -8.67 -15.98 -12.08
N THR A 2 -7.48 -15.40 -12.08
CA THR A 2 -7.19 -14.15 -12.82
C THR A 2 -7.39 -14.40 -14.31
N HIS A 3 -8.30 -13.65 -14.94
CA HIS A 3 -8.65 -13.83 -16.35
C HIS A 3 -7.50 -13.29 -17.22
N PRO A 4 -7.06 -14.00 -18.28
CA PRO A 4 -5.91 -13.57 -19.10
C PRO A 4 -6.10 -12.18 -19.72
N ILE A 5 -7.34 -11.83 -20.08
CA ILE A 5 -7.69 -10.50 -20.58
C ILE A 5 -7.48 -9.40 -19.53
N ALA A 6 -7.83 -9.66 -18.26
CA ALA A 6 -7.65 -8.68 -17.19
C ALA A 6 -6.17 -8.39 -16.92
N ILE A 7 -5.33 -9.44 -16.98
CA ILE A 7 -3.87 -9.28 -16.89
C ILE A 7 -3.34 -8.45 -18.06
N ALA A 8 -3.74 -8.77 -19.29
CA ALA A 8 -3.30 -8.02 -20.47
C ALA A 8 -3.74 -6.54 -20.43
N GLN A 9 -4.93 -6.25 -19.89
CA GLN A 9 -5.40 -4.88 -19.67
C GLN A 9 -4.55 -4.15 -18.63
N ALA A 10 -4.21 -4.81 -17.52
CA ALA A 10 -3.34 -4.23 -16.50
C ALA A 10 -1.95 -3.88 -17.04
N VAL A 11 -1.34 -4.80 -17.81
CA VAL A 11 -0.05 -4.54 -18.46
C VAL A 11 -0.15 -3.38 -19.44
N ARG A 12 -1.21 -3.33 -20.27
CA ARG A 12 -1.44 -2.22 -21.20
C ARG A 12 -1.53 -0.88 -20.46
N SER A 13 -2.32 -0.82 -19.39
CA SER A 13 -2.47 0.39 -18.59
C SER A 13 -1.16 0.84 -17.97
N ALA A 14 -0.34 -0.10 -17.46
CA ALA A 14 0.97 0.21 -16.92
C ALA A 14 1.92 0.80 -17.98
N CYS A 15 1.95 0.23 -19.19
CA CYS A 15 2.75 0.77 -20.28
C CYS A 15 2.30 2.16 -20.70
N VAL A 16 0.98 2.40 -20.82
CA VAL A 16 0.46 3.73 -21.20
C VAL A 16 0.80 4.76 -20.13
N ALA A 17 0.65 4.42 -18.85
CA ALA A 17 1.00 5.31 -17.74
C ALA A 17 2.48 5.67 -17.74
N ALA A 18 3.37 4.68 -17.90
CA ALA A 18 4.80 4.91 -17.97
C ALA A 18 5.21 5.78 -19.17
N ALA A 19 4.57 5.59 -20.32
CA ALA A 19 4.81 6.41 -21.51
C ALA A 19 4.45 7.87 -21.27
N LEU A 20 3.26 8.12 -20.73
CA LEU A 20 2.79 9.48 -20.42
C LEU A 20 3.69 10.16 -19.39
N GLU A 21 4.02 9.48 -18.30
CA GLU A 21 4.90 10.01 -17.25
C GLU A 21 6.32 10.29 -17.78
N GLY A 22 6.88 9.39 -18.60
CA GLY A 22 8.18 9.59 -19.24
C GLY A 22 8.19 10.82 -20.16
N TYR A 23 7.17 10.93 -21.02
CA TYR A 23 7.02 12.05 -21.94
C TYR A 23 6.83 13.39 -21.21
N GLU A 24 5.93 13.44 -20.23
CA GLU A 24 5.66 14.65 -19.43
C GLU A 24 6.91 15.11 -18.68
N ARG A 25 7.64 14.20 -18.03
CA ARG A 25 8.91 14.53 -17.35
C ARG A 25 9.95 15.06 -18.32
N ALA A 26 10.04 14.48 -19.51
CA ALA A 26 10.97 14.95 -20.54
C ALA A 26 10.59 16.35 -21.06
N GLN A 27 9.30 16.61 -21.29
CA GLN A 27 8.81 17.94 -21.68
C GLN A 27 9.08 18.99 -20.59
N ILE A 28 8.83 18.65 -19.32
CA ILE A 28 9.15 19.52 -18.16
C ILE A 28 10.66 19.81 -18.09
N SER A 29 11.49 18.84 -18.49
CA SER A 29 12.95 18.98 -18.55
C SER A 29 13.45 19.75 -19.78
N GLY A 30 12.54 20.20 -20.66
CA GLY A 30 12.85 21.01 -21.84
C GLY A 30 13.32 20.21 -23.05
N LEU A 31 13.10 18.89 -23.09
CA LEU A 31 13.42 18.09 -24.29
C LEU A 31 12.48 18.45 -25.45
N CYS A 32 13.03 18.38 -26.66
CA CYS A 32 12.23 18.45 -27.89
C CYS A 32 11.27 17.26 -27.99
N GLN A 33 10.41 17.27 -29.00
CA GLN A 33 9.38 16.25 -29.17
C GLN A 33 9.95 14.85 -29.40
N GLU A 34 10.98 14.73 -30.24
CA GLU A 34 11.66 13.46 -30.48
C GLU A 34 12.37 12.96 -29.22
N GLY A 35 13.06 13.84 -28.50
CA GLY A 35 13.75 13.47 -27.26
C GLY A 35 12.77 13.02 -26.16
N ALA A 36 11.62 13.69 -26.04
CA ALA A 36 10.59 13.28 -25.09
C ALA A 36 9.92 11.95 -25.48
N TRP A 37 9.78 11.69 -26.78
CA TRP A 37 9.33 10.40 -27.29
C TRP A 37 10.30 9.27 -26.94
N GLU A 38 11.61 9.48 -27.10
CA GLU A 38 12.62 8.48 -26.73
C GLU A 38 12.55 8.14 -25.24
N VAL A 39 12.43 9.15 -24.37
CA VAL A 39 12.25 8.94 -22.91
C VAL A 39 10.96 8.19 -22.60
N ALA A 40 9.86 8.48 -23.30
CA ALA A 40 8.59 7.76 -23.14
C ALA A 40 8.73 6.27 -23.50
N VAL A 41 9.43 5.95 -24.59
CA VAL A 41 9.70 4.57 -25.02
C VAL A 41 10.60 3.85 -24.00
N ASP A 42 11.63 4.51 -23.50
CA ASP A 42 12.49 3.94 -22.46
C ASP A 42 11.73 3.72 -21.14
N ALA A 43 10.83 4.63 -20.77
CA ALA A 43 9.95 4.43 -19.62
C ALA A 43 9.05 3.19 -19.78
N ILE A 44 8.49 2.94 -20.96
CA ILE A 44 7.75 1.70 -21.25
C ILE A 44 8.66 0.47 -21.06
N ARG A 45 9.89 0.51 -21.58
CA ARG A 45 10.86 -0.61 -21.47
C ARG A 45 11.25 -0.90 -20.02
N MET A 46 11.20 0.10 -19.15
CA MET A 46 11.52 -0.01 -17.72
C MET A 46 10.32 -0.45 -16.86
N VAL A 47 9.13 -0.63 -17.43
CA VAL A 47 7.97 -1.11 -16.66
C VAL A 47 8.26 -2.49 -16.06
N ASP A 48 8.20 -2.57 -14.73
CA ASP A 48 8.35 -3.84 -14.02
C ASP A 48 7.05 -4.65 -14.06
N LEU A 49 6.97 -5.54 -15.04
CA LEU A 49 5.82 -6.44 -15.23
C LEU A 49 5.62 -7.38 -14.04
N LYS A 50 6.66 -7.72 -13.27
CA LYS A 50 6.53 -8.60 -12.10
C LYS A 50 5.67 -7.92 -11.03
N THR A 51 5.96 -6.66 -10.76
CA THR A 51 5.18 -5.84 -9.82
C THR A 51 3.72 -5.67 -10.29
N VAL A 52 3.50 -5.46 -11.59
CA VAL A 52 2.14 -5.38 -12.17
C VAL A 52 1.36 -6.69 -11.99
N LEU A 53 2.01 -7.84 -12.20
CA LEU A 53 1.38 -9.16 -12.03
C LEU A 53 1.12 -9.51 -10.56
N GLN A 54 2.03 -9.12 -9.66
CA GLN A 54 1.85 -9.26 -8.22
C GLN A 54 0.65 -8.45 -7.76
N ALA A 55 0.54 -7.18 -8.14
CA ALA A 55 -0.61 -6.34 -7.81
C ALA A 55 -1.94 -6.96 -8.26
N MET A 56 -2.00 -7.57 -9.45
CA MET A 56 -3.22 -8.24 -9.94
C MET A 56 -3.56 -9.52 -9.18
N THR A 57 -2.55 -10.19 -8.60
CA THR A 57 -2.71 -11.43 -7.84
C THR A 57 -2.99 -11.15 -6.36
N GLU A 58 -2.41 -10.07 -5.83
CA GLU A 58 -2.50 -9.60 -4.45
C GLU A 58 -3.70 -8.69 -4.21
N ASN A 59 -4.29 -8.09 -5.26
CA ASN A 59 -5.59 -7.42 -5.23
C ASN A 59 -6.76 -8.41 -5.04
N ARG A 60 -6.53 -9.51 -4.32
CA ARG A 60 -7.58 -10.14 -3.51
C ARG A 60 -8.06 -9.01 -2.61
N PRO A 61 -9.34 -8.59 -2.70
CA PRO A 61 -9.83 -7.48 -1.90
C PRO A 61 -9.43 -7.76 -0.46
N ALA A 62 -8.82 -6.77 0.17
CA ALA A 62 -8.49 -6.80 1.58
C ALA A 62 -9.60 -7.56 2.30
N ARG A 63 -9.30 -8.78 2.75
CA ARG A 63 -10.08 -9.36 3.85
C ARG A 63 -10.13 -8.24 4.86
N CYS A 64 -11.32 -7.86 5.29
CA CYS A 64 -11.51 -6.86 6.32
C CYS A 64 -10.61 -7.19 7.52
N VAL A 65 -9.40 -6.66 7.55
CA VAL A 65 -8.58 -6.56 8.74
C VAL A 65 -8.90 -5.17 9.23
N HIS A 66 -10.05 -5.06 9.88
CA HIS A 66 -10.22 -4.00 10.84
C HIS A 66 -9.16 -4.28 11.92
N PRO A 67 -8.21 -3.38 12.20
CA PRO A 67 -7.50 -3.48 13.45
C PRO A 67 -8.57 -3.28 14.52
N VAL A 68 -8.91 -4.33 15.27
CA VAL A 68 -9.56 -4.15 16.57
C VAL A 68 -8.48 -3.54 17.46
N PRO A 69 -8.55 -2.26 17.87
CA PRO A 69 -7.78 -1.86 19.03
C PRO A 69 -8.37 -2.65 20.21
N GLN A 70 -7.62 -3.63 20.72
CA GLN A 70 -7.93 -4.22 22.01
C GLN A 70 -7.80 -3.09 23.04
N ALA A 71 -8.94 -2.55 23.45
CA ALA A 71 -9.03 -1.85 24.71
C ALA A 71 -8.69 -2.86 25.82
N PRO A 72 -7.86 -2.50 26.81
CA PRO A 72 -7.69 -3.35 27.99
C PRO A 72 -9.03 -3.41 28.74
N ASP A 73 -9.52 -4.63 29.01
CA ASP A 73 -10.72 -4.88 29.79
C ASP A 73 -10.58 -4.25 31.20
N PRO A 74 -11.48 -3.36 31.63
CA PRO A 74 -11.34 -2.67 32.92
C PRO A 74 -11.88 -3.47 34.13
N ASP A 75 -12.21 -4.76 34.00
CA ASP A 75 -12.99 -5.46 35.04
C ASP A 75 -12.47 -6.87 35.36
N SER A 76 -11.19 -6.99 35.71
CA SER A 76 -10.66 -8.21 36.34
C SER A 76 -9.98 -7.88 37.66
N SER A 77 -10.86 -7.63 38.63
CA SER A 77 -10.63 -7.63 40.07
C SER A 77 -9.92 -8.91 40.54
N THR A 78 -8.76 -8.76 41.19
CA THR A 78 -8.27 -9.67 42.24
C THR A 78 -7.23 -8.95 43.10
N ALA A 79 -7.63 -8.66 44.34
CA ALA A 79 -6.93 -8.88 45.59
C ALA A 79 -7.24 -7.75 46.58
N ALA A 80 -8.27 -7.99 47.40
CA ALA A 80 -8.48 -7.26 48.64
C ALA A 80 -7.21 -7.37 49.51
N VAL A 81 -6.53 -6.25 49.70
CA VAL A 81 -5.60 -6.08 50.82
C VAL A 81 -6.46 -5.68 52.02
N PRO A 82 -6.51 -6.47 53.12
CA PRO A 82 -7.28 -6.10 54.30
C PRO A 82 -6.64 -4.88 55.00
N PRO A 83 -7.44 -4.01 55.64
CA PRO A 83 -6.90 -2.89 56.41
C PRO A 83 -6.18 -3.39 57.67
N PRO A 84 -5.00 -2.87 58.03
CA PRO A 84 -4.46 -3.12 59.36
C PRO A 84 -5.30 -2.37 60.41
N LEU A 85 -5.77 -3.14 61.37
CA LEU A 85 -6.45 -2.70 62.58
C LEU A 85 -5.55 -1.77 63.41
N ASN A 86 -6.21 -0.78 63.99
CA ASN A 86 -5.77 0.31 64.87
C ASN A 86 -4.83 -0.10 66.03
N ARG A 87 -4.06 0.88 66.56
CA ARG A 87 -3.45 1.07 67.92
C ARG A 87 -2.10 1.79 67.77
N ASP A 88 -1.76 2.95 68.36
CA ASP A 88 -2.15 3.73 69.55
C ASP A 88 -1.80 5.23 69.25
N GLY A 89 -2.53 6.27 69.68
CA GLY A 89 -2.46 6.83 71.04
C GLY A 89 -1.47 8.00 71.21
N PHE A 90 -1.75 9.19 70.63
CA PHE A 90 -1.53 10.53 71.22
C PHE A 90 -2.21 11.62 70.37
#